data_AF-A0A7J8YSF9-F1
#
_entry.id   AF-A0A7J8YSF9-F1
#
_cell.length_a   1.000
_cell.length_b   1.000
_cell.length_c   1.000
_cell.angle_alpha   90.00
_cell.angle_beta   90.00
_cell.angle_gamma   90.00
#
_symmetry.space_group_name_H-M   'P 1'
#
loop_
_entity.id
_entity.type
_entity.pdbx_description
1 polymer ?
#
loop_
_entity_poly.entity_id
_entity_poly.type
_entity_poly.pdbx_seq_one_letter_code
_entity_poly.pdbx_strand_id
1 'polypeptide(L)'
;MKRLAVGPMTTPEYNEWWVRRTNDNILEPSQENSRSIEEHLRVVPSKLEIIRQDFETRNAELEKKIEQMEEQKMNLRLDMDVQKLEAEKLKKGKNKAEEDLDSLKIASLSKIEEMKGRIEELESTLRNCEIRIEYLEANE
;
A
#
# COMPACT_ATOMS: atom_id res chain seq x y z
N MET A 1 7.35 39.79 -4.89
CA MET A 1 6.35 39.08 -4.06
C MET A 1 5.55 38.15 -4.97
N LYS A 2 5.53 36.85 -4.68
CA LYS A 2 4.73 35.87 -5.44
C LYS A 2 3.26 36.11 -5.09
N ARG A 3 2.41 36.38 -6.08
CA ARG A 3 0.97 36.53 -5.89
C ARG A 3 0.42 35.16 -5.49
N LEU A 4 -0.13 35.05 -4.28
CA LEU A 4 -0.97 33.92 -3.90
C LEU A 4 -2.19 33.95 -4.82
N ALA A 5 -2.31 32.93 -5.67
CA ALA A 5 -3.51 32.70 -6.46
C ALA A 5 -4.62 32.26 -5.49
N VAL A 6 -5.32 33.25 -4.93
CA VAL A 6 -6.58 33.03 -4.22
C VAL A 6 -7.58 32.56 -5.27
N GLY A 7 -8.00 31.29 -5.17
CA GLY A 7 -9.02 30.73 -6.06
C GLY A 7 -10.32 31.55 -6.02
N PRO A 8 -11.22 31.39 -7.02
CA PRO A 8 -12.48 32.12 -7.07
C PRO A 8 -13.24 31.95 -5.75
N MET A 9 -13.66 33.06 -5.14
CA MET A 9 -14.42 33.03 -3.90
C MET A 9 -15.82 32.47 -4.21
N THR A 10 -16.06 31.23 -3.78
CA THR A 10 -17.26 30.43 -4.07
C THR A 10 -18.42 30.68 -3.10
N THR A 11 -18.71 31.92 -2.72
CA THR A 11 -19.93 32.20 -1.96
C THR A 11 -20.95 33.00 -2.78
N PRO A 12 -21.95 32.31 -3.36
CA PRO A 12 -23.19 32.95 -3.82
C PRO A 12 -23.78 33.84 -2.74
N GLU A 13 -23.62 33.50 -1.46
CA GLU A 13 -24.09 34.31 -0.32
C GLU A 13 -23.41 35.67 -0.24
N TYR A 14 -22.12 35.79 -0.53
CA TYR A 14 -21.43 37.10 -0.54
C TYR A 14 -21.94 37.98 -1.69
N ASN A 15 -22.19 37.38 -2.86
CA ASN A 15 -22.74 38.08 -4.01
C ASN A 15 -24.22 38.46 -3.80
N GLU A 16 -25.04 37.57 -3.24
CA GLU A 16 -26.42 37.86 -2.84
C GLU A 16 -26.49 38.94 -1.76
N TRP A 17 -25.58 38.87 -0.77
CA TRP A 17 -25.43 39.89 0.26
C TRP A 17 -25.07 41.25 -0.35
N TRP A 18 -24.16 41.28 -1.31
CA TRP A 18 -23.78 42.50 -2.03
C TRP A 18 -24.95 43.09 -2.82
N VAL A 19 -25.67 42.26 -3.57
CA VAL A 19 -26.83 42.66 -4.37
C VAL A 19 -27.97 43.21 -3.50
N ARG A 20 -28.16 42.68 -2.28
CA ARG A 20 -29.15 43.18 -1.31
C ARG A 20 -28.74 44.49 -0.61
N ARG A 21 -27.45 44.89 -0.65
CA ARG A 21 -26.87 45.98 0.17
C ARG A 21 -26.20 47.11 -0.61
N THR A 22 -26.36 47.20 -1.93
CA THR A 22 -25.69 48.19 -2.82
C THR A 22 -25.82 49.69 -2.43
N ASN A 23 -26.50 50.05 -1.35
CA ASN A 23 -26.56 51.41 -0.80
C ASN A 23 -26.45 51.42 0.73
N ASP A 24 -25.24 51.27 1.27
CA ASP A 24 -24.98 51.80 2.61
C ASP A 24 -24.99 53.34 2.47
N ASN A 25 -26.16 53.98 2.70
CA ASN A 25 -26.27 55.27 3.43
C ASN A 25 -27.69 55.82 3.66
N ILE A 26 -28.77 55.32 3.05
CA ILE A 26 -30.13 55.81 3.35
C ILE A 26 -31.12 54.66 3.17
N LEU A 27 -31.87 54.28 4.23
CA LEU A 27 -33.19 53.68 4.04
C LEU A 27 -34.00 54.76 3.33
N GLU A 28 -34.11 54.73 2.00
CA GLU A 28 -35.13 55.52 1.34
C GLU A 28 -36.45 54.99 1.92
N PRO A 29 -37.23 55.79 2.68
CA PRO A 29 -38.51 55.34 3.17
C PRO A 29 -39.47 55.42 1.99
N SER A 30 -39.32 54.49 1.04
CA SER A 30 -40.29 54.30 -0.01
C SER A 30 -41.52 53.68 0.63
N GLN A 31 -42.50 54.57 0.79
CA GLN A 31 -43.90 54.35 1.05
C GLN A 31 -44.44 53.05 0.42
N GLU A 32 -44.35 51.92 1.12
CA GLU A 32 -45.25 50.77 0.94
C GLU A 32 -45.20 49.83 2.17
N ASN A 33 -46.17 50.04 3.06
CA ASN A 33 -46.34 49.36 4.34
C ASN A 33 -46.91 47.93 4.19
N SER A 34 -46.20 47.03 3.51
CA SER A 34 -46.58 45.60 3.43
C SER A 34 -45.54 44.62 3.96
N ARG A 35 -44.33 45.06 4.31
CA ARG A 35 -43.29 44.22 4.92
C ARG A 35 -43.44 44.16 6.44
N SER A 36 -43.50 42.97 7.00
CA SER A 36 -43.69 42.78 8.44
C SER A 36 -42.50 43.33 9.23
N ILE A 37 -42.74 43.75 10.49
CA ILE A 37 -41.68 44.17 11.43
C ILE A 37 -40.57 43.11 11.54
N GLU A 38 -40.93 41.83 11.41
CA GLU A 38 -40.00 40.70 11.39
C GLU A 38 -38.99 40.77 10.24
N GLU A 39 -39.40 41.24 9.06
CA GLU A 39 -38.51 41.39 7.90
C GLU A 39 -37.52 42.55 8.08
N HIS A 40 -37.90 43.58 8.84
CA HIS A 40 -37.04 44.71 9.21
C HIS A 40 -36.05 44.37 10.35
N LEU A 41 -36.38 43.38 11.18
CA LEU A 41 -35.52 42.86 12.25
C LEU A 41 -34.61 41.70 11.78
N ARG A 42 -34.70 41.31 10.51
CA ARG A 42 -33.88 40.25 9.93
C ARG A 42 -32.41 40.66 9.94
N VAL A 43 -31.66 40.09 10.87
CA VAL A 43 -30.22 40.34 11.03
C VAL A 43 -29.50 39.87 9.77
N VAL A 44 -28.99 40.82 8.99
CA VAL A 44 -28.18 40.53 7.81
C VAL A 44 -26.74 40.25 8.27
N PRO A 45 -26.16 39.09 7.94
CA PRO A 45 -24.79 38.76 8.32
C PRO A 45 -23.81 39.82 7.84
N SER A 46 -22.78 40.09 8.64
CA SER A 46 -21.73 41.03 8.23
C SER A 46 -20.80 40.40 7.18
N LYS A 47 -20.12 41.23 6.38
CA LYS A 47 -19.09 40.74 5.45
C LYS A 47 -18.03 39.88 6.14
N LEU A 48 -17.64 40.26 7.36
CA LEU A 48 -16.66 39.52 8.16
C LEU A 48 -17.20 38.18 8.63
N GLU A 49 -18.49 38.11 8.96
CA GLU A 49 -19.15 36.89 9.39
C GLU A 49 -19.23 35.85 8.27
N ILE A 50 -19.55 36.28 7.05
CA ILE A 50 -19.52 35.42 5.85
C ILE A 50 -18.11 34.90 5.59
N ILE A 51 -17.09 35.78 5.61
CA ILE A 51 -15.69 35.39 5.40
C ILE A 51 -15.20 34.42 6.49
N ARG A 52 -15.61 34.63 7.74
CA ARG A 52 -15.26 33.73 8.85
C ARG A 52 -15.85 32.34 8.63
N GLN A 53 -17.13 32.26 8.27
CA GLN A 53 -17.79 30.97 8.06
C GLN A 53 -17.20 30.19 6.87
N ASP A 54 -16.80 30.89 5.80
CA ASP A 54 -16.06 30.29 4.69
C ASP A 54 -14.71 29.73 5.12
N PHE A 55 -14.00 30.48 5.97
CA PHE A 55 -12.72 30.03 6.51
C PHE A 55 -12.88 28.80 7.39
N GLU A 56 -13.87 28.78 8.28
CA GLU A 56 -14.20 27.64 9.13
C GLU A 56 -14.55 26.39 8.30
N THR A 57 -15.36 26.56 7.25
CA THR A 57 -15.74 25.45 6.36
C THR A 57 -14.53 24.87 5.64
N ARG A 58 -13.68 25.71 5.06
CA ARG A 58 -12.44 25.27 4.40
C ARG A 58 -11.48 24.61 5.38
N ASN A 59 -11.41 25.12 6.61
CA ASN A 59 -10.54 24.54 7.62
C ASN A 59 -11.01 23.13 8.00
N ALA A 60 -12.32 22.94 8.20
CA ALA A 60 -12.89 21.61 8.46
C ALA A 60 -12.66 20.63 7.29
N GLU A 61 -12.78 21.09 6.04
CA GLU A 61 -12.45 20.26 4.87
C GLU A 61 -10.98 19.87 4.82
N LEU A 62 -10.08 20.78 5.19
CA LEU A 62 -8.64 20.52 5.24
C LEU A 62 -8.30 19.55 6.37
N GLU A 63 -8.87 19.71 7.55
CA GLU A 63 -8.71 18.78 8.68
C GLU A 63 -9.14 17.36 8.28
N LYS A 64 -10.30 17.22 7.63
CA LYS A 64 -10.78 15.92 7.13
C LYS A 64 -9.82 15.31 6.09
N LYS A 65 -9.25 16.11 5.19
CA LYS A 65 -8.26 15.63 4.22
C LYS A 65 -6.95 15.21 4.90
N ILE A 66 -6.52 15.92 5.94
CA ILE A 66 -5.33 15.58 6.72
C ILE A 66 -5.55 14.23 7.41
N GLU A 67 -6.68 14.04 8.08
CA GLU A 67 -7.04 12.79 8.75
C GLU A 67 -7.04 11.60 7.75
N GLN A 68 -7.67 11.77 6.59
CA GLN A 68 -7.67 10.75 5.53
C GLN A 68 -6.25 10.41 5.02
N MET A 69 -5.40 11.42 4.84
CA MET A 69 -4.02 11.19 4.42
C MET A 69 -3.19 10.49 5.49
N GLU A 70 -3.41 10.81 6.77
CA GLU A 70 -2.75 10.14 7.89
C GLU A 70 -3.17 8.67 8.01
N GLU A 71 -4.45 8.37 7.82
CA GLU A 71 -4.98 7.01 7.75
C GLU A 71 -4.37 6.23 6.58
N GLN A 72 -4.38 6.80 5.37
CA GLN A 72 -3.76 6.18 4.19
C GLN A 72 -2.27 5.91 4.40
N LYS A 73 -1.54 6.85 5.01
CA LYS A 73 -0.13 6.69 5.34
C LYS A 73 0.10 5.56 6.35
N MET A 74 -0.76 5.41 7.36
CA MET A 74 -0.69 4.30 8.31
C MET A 74 -0.91 2.97 7.59
N ASN A 75 -1.95 2.86 6.76
CA ASN A 75 -2.27 1.64 6.03
C ASN A 75 -1.12 1.21 5.10
N LEU A 76 -0.57 2.15 4.33
CA LEU A 76 0.59 1.87 3.47
C LEU A 76 1.81 1.39 4.25
N ARG A 77 2.03 1.94 5.46
CA ARG A 77 3.12 1.48 6.33
C ARG A 77 2.90 0.05 6.80
N LEU A 78 1.68 -0.30 7.18
CA LEU A 78 1.33 -1.68 7.57
C LEU A 78 1.52 -2.64 6.39
N ASP A 79 1.07 -2.28 5.19
CA ASP A 79 1.25 -3.09 3.98
C ASP A 79 2.73 -3.34 3.67
N MET A 80 3.57 -2.30 3.80
CA MET A 80 5.03 -2.43 3.65
C MET A 80 5.63 -3.41 4.67
N ASP A 81 5.21 -3.32 5.93
CA ASP A 81 5.70 -4.21 6.99
C ASP A 81 5.25 -5.67 6.76
N VAL A 82 4.01 -5.89 6.29
CA VAL A 82 3.50 -7.22 5.90
C VAL A 82 4.31 -7.79 4.74
N GLN A 83 4.50 -7.03 3.65
CA GLN A 83 5.29 -7.49 2.50
C GLN A 83 6.73 -7.83 2.88
N LYS A 84 7.34 -7.06 3.78
CA LYS A 84 8.68 -7.32 4.29
C LYS A 84 8.73 -8.65 5.05
N LEU A 85 7.77 -8.91 5.94
CA LEU A 85 7.69 -10.15 6.70
C LEU A 85 7.46 -11.37 5.80
N GLU A 86 6.59 -11.26 4.80
CA GLU A 86 6.35 -12.31 3.82
C GLU A 86 7.61 -12.64 3.01
N ALA A 87 8.34 -11.61 2.55
CA ALA A 87 9.58 -11.78 1.82
C ALA A 87 10.67 -12.46 2.66
N GLU A 88 10.81 -12.09 3.94
CA GLU A 88 11.76 -12.75 4.85
C GLU A 88 11.39 -14.21 5.10
N LYS A 89 10.10 -14.51 5.33
CA LYS A 89 9.62 -15.89 5.50
C LYS A 89 9.89 -16.74 4.27
N LEU A 90 9.61 -16.20 3.09
CA LEU A 90 9.84 -16.89 1.82
C LEU A 90 11.33 -17.16 1.59
N LYS A 91 12.19 -16.17 1.86
CA LYS A 91 13.65 -16.33 1.78
C LYS A 91 14.15 -17.44 2.71
N LYS A 92 13.68 -17.45 3.96
CA LYS A 92 14.05 -18.49 4.93
C LYS A 92 13.59 -19.88 4.48
N GLY A 93 12.36 -19.99 3.98
CA GLY A 93 11.82 -21.24 3.45
C GLY A 93 12.63 -21.76 2.26
N LYS A 94 12.99 -20.88 1.32
CA LYS A 94 13.82 -21.22 0.16
C LYS A 94 15.19 -21.75 0.58
N ASN A 95 15.89 -21.04 1.47
CA ASN A 95 17.22 -21.45 1.93
C ASN A 95 17.19 -22.84 2.59
N LYS A 96 16.18 -23.11 3.43
CA LYS A 96 16.04 -24.43 4.05
C LYS A 96 15.80 -25.53 3.02
N ALA A 97 14.92 -25.29 2.05
CA ALA A 97 14.65 -26.26 0.98
C ALA A 97 15.88 -26.54 0.11
N GLU A 98 16.72 -25.53 -0.11
CA GLU A 98 18.00 -25.64 -0.82
C GLU A 98 19.02 -26.48 -0.04
N GLU A 99 19.17 -26.22 1.27
CA GLU A 99 20.01 -27.03 2.17
C GLU A 99 19.56 -28.49 2.24
N ASP A 100 18.25 -28.74 2.33
CA ASP A 100 17.67 -30.09 2.35
C ASP A 100 17.94 -30.82 1.02
N LEU A 101 17.82 -30.11 -0.11
CA LEU A 101 18.10 -30.64 -1.44
C LEU A 101 19.58 -30.99 -1.63
N ASP A 102 20.49 -30.10 -1.21
CA ASP A 102 21.93 -30.33 -1.29
C ASP A 102 22.35 -31.52 -0.41
N SER A 103 21.78 -31.63 0.79
CA SER A 103 22.01 -32.77 1.69
C SER A 103 21.56 -34.09 1.03
N LEU A 104 20.39 -34.11 0.42
CA LEU A 104 19.88 -35.29 -0.30
C LEU A 104 20.75 -35.63 -1.51
N LYS A 105 21.20 -34.62 -2.25
CA LYS A 105 22.10 -34.79 -3.40
C LYS A 105 23.45 -35.39 -2.98
N ILE A 106 24.04 -34.91 -1.90
CA ILE A 106 25.28 -35.47 -1.35
C ILE A 106 25.09 -36.92 -0.91
N ALA A 107 24.02 -37.21 -0.16
CA ALA A 107 23.73 -38.56 0.32
C ALA A 107 23.53 -39.55 -0.83
N SER A 108 22.77 -39.16 -1.85
CA SER A 108 22.51 -39.99 -3.04
C SER A 108 23.77 -40.22 -3.87
N LEU A 109 24.60 -39.18 -4.10
CA LEU A 109 25.87 -39.32 -4.80
C LEU A 109 26.84 -40.25 -4.05
N SER A 110 26.95 -40.09 -2.73
CA SER A 110 27.77 -40.99 -1.90
C SER A 110 27.29 -42.44 -2.00
N LYS A 111 25.97 -42.67 -2.07
CA LYS A 111 25.42 -44.01 -2.22
C LYS A 111 25.72 -44.64 -3.59
N ILE A 112 25.67 -43.83 -4.64
CA ILE A 112 26.02 -44.27 -6.00
C ILE A 112 27.49 -44.69 -6.05
N GLU A 113 28.39 -43.91 -5.46
CA GLU A 113 29.83 -44.24 -5.43
C GLU A 113 30.09 -45.54 -4.65
N GLU A 114 29.42 -45.73 -3.50
CA GLU A 114 29.50 -46.98 -2.73
C GLU A 114 29.03 -48.18 -3.56
N MET A 115 27.89 -48.06 -4.26
CA MET A 115 27.37 -49.13 -5.11
C MET A 115 28.30 -49.43 -6.28
N LYS A 116 28.90 -48.40 -6.88
CA LYS A 116 29.87 -48.56 -7.97
C LYS A 116 31.07 -49.39 -7.53
N GLY A 117 31.63 -49.10 -6.34
CA GLY A 117 32.73 -49.90 -5.79
C GLY A 117 32.36 -51.38 -5.56
N ARG A 118 31.13 -51.65 -5.09
CA ARG A 118 30.63 -53.04 -4.93
C ARG A 118 30.46 -53.76 -6.26
N ILE A 119 30.04 -53.06 -7.31
CA ILE A 119 29.93 -53.64 -8.66
C ILE A 119 31.31 -54.02 -9.16
N GLU A 120 32.31 -53.14 -9.04
CA GLU A 120 33.69 -53.42 -9.45
C GLU A 120 34.26 -54.65 -8.71
N GLU A 121 33.99 -54.77 -7.41
CA GLU A 121 34.39 -55.95 -6.63
C GLU A 121 33.71 -57.23 -7.15
N LEU A 122 32.40 -57.20 -7.36
CA LEU A 122 31.66 -58.35 -7.91
C LEU A 122 32.16 -58.76 -9.31
N GLU A 123 32.42 -57.80 -10.19
CA GLU A 123 32.99 -58.05 -11.52
C GLU A 123 34.36 -58.74 -11.44
N SER A 124 35.21 -58.33 -10.49
CA SER A 124 36.51 -58.98 -10.26
C SER A 124 36.35 -60.43 -9.77
N THR A 125 35.40 -60.68 -8.87
CA THR A 125 35.12 -62.03 -8.37
C THR A 125 34.54 -62.94 -9.46
N LEU A 126 33.67 -62.41 -10.31
CA LEU A 126 33.09 -63.14 -11.44
C LEU A 126 34.19 -63.55 -12.42
N ARG A 127 35.05 -62.63 -12.83
CA ARG A 127 36.18 -62.92 -13.72
C ARG A 127 37.11 -63.99 -13.16
N ASN A 128 37.38 -63.95 -11.86
CA ASN A 128 38.15 -65.00 -11.19
C ASN A 128 37.46 -66.37 -11.24
N CYS A 129 36.13 -66.41 -11.08
CA CYS A 129 35.36 -67.64 -11.20
C CYS A 129 35.37 -68.18 -12.63
N GLU A 130 35.22 -67.32 -13.64
CA GLU A 130 35.29 -67.68 -15.07
C GLU A 130 36.62 -68.37 -15.40
N ILE A 131 37.76 -67.75 -15.03
CA ILE A 131 39.09 -68.33 -15.26
C ILE A 131 39.23 -69.72 -14.60
N ARG A 132 38.67 -69.87 -13.39
CA ARG A 132 38.72 -71.15 -12.66
C ARG A 132 37.87 -72.24 -13.33
N ILE A 133 36.72 -71.88 -13.89
CA ILE A 133 35.88 -72.80 -14.67
C ILE A 133 36.62 -73.23 -15.94
N GLU A 134 37.14 -72.27 -16.72
CA GLU A 134 37.91 -72.57 -17.94
C GLU A 134 39.10 -73.51 -17.66
N TYR A 135 39.83 -73.30 -16.55
CA TYR A 135 40.92 -74.18 -16.14
C TYR A 135 40.44 -75.60 -15.83
N LEU A 136 39.29 -75.77 -15.19
CA LEU A 136 38.75 -77.09 -14.87
C LEU A 136 38.28 -77.81 -16.13
N GLU A 137 37.58 -77.11 -17.03
CA GLU A 137 37.11 -77.66 -18.32
C GLU A 137 38.27 -78.10 -19.23
N ALA A 138 39.42 -77.41 -19.19
CA ALA A 138 40.60 -77.78 -19.98
C ALA A 138 41.36 -79.01 -19.44
N ASN A 139 41.10 -79.43 -18.20
CA ASN A 139 41.77 -80.56 -17.54
C ASN A 139 40.88 -81.82 -17.44
N GLU A 140 39.70 -81.80 -18.06
CA GLU A 140 38.75 -82.92 -18.18
C GLU A 140 38.98 -83.71 -19.47
#